data_AF-A0A929CM18-F1
#
_entry.id   AF-A0A929CM18-F1
#
_cell.length_a   1.000
_cell.length_b   1.000
_cell.length_c   1.000
_cell.angle_alpha   90.00
_cell.angle_beta   90.00
_cell.angle_gamma   90.00
#
_symmetry.space_group_name_H-M   'P 1'
#
loop_
_entity.id
_entity.type
_entity.pdbx_description
1 polymer ?
#
loop_
_entity_poly.entity_id
_entity_poly.type
_entity_poly.pdbx_seq_one_letter_code
_entity_poly.pdbx_strand_id
1 'polypeptide(L)'
;KGKNISKNSGNFIGLKISYNSDWFSISSGDDIRVADNIAIIPKWAMKRTLGEHFTYEAGIGFGYRYYFLKQYGFVENDGEAALDLHIRFGYTF
;
A
#
# COMPACT_ATOMS: atom_id res chain seq x y z
N LYS A 1 -6.38 -27.70 18.22
CA LYS A 1 -7.76 -27.26 17.87
C LYS A 1 -8.11 -26.09 18.79
N GLY A 2 -8.66 -24.97 18.28
CA GLY A 2 -8.99 -23.81 19.14
C GLY A 2 -8.67 -22.42 18.57
N LYS A 3 -8.10 -22.31 17.36
CA LYS A 3 -7.97 -21.02 16.69
C LYS A 3 -9.31 -20.63 16.09
N ASN A 4 -9.83 -19.46 16.47
CA ASN A 4 -11.03 -18.90 15.85
C ASN A 4 -10.69 -18.49 14.41
N ILE A 5 -11.17 -19.29 13.44
CA ILE A 5 -11.05 -19.05 11.99
C ILE A 5 -12.31 -18.40 11.41
N SER A 6 -13.24 -17.93 12.25
CA SER A 6 -14.47 -17.28 11.79
C SER A 6 -14.13 -16.10 10.87
N LYS A 7 -14.88 -15.99 9.77
CA LYS A 7 -14.77 -14.90 8.78
C LYS A 7 -13.35 -14.65 8.25
N ASN A 8 -12.57 -15.72 8.10
CA ASN A 8 -11.16 -15.67 7.66
C ASN A 8 -10.28 -14.86 8.62
N SER A 9 -10.54 -14.96 9.93
CA SER A 9 -9.64 -14.44 10.95
C SER A 9 -8.31 -15.20 10.90
N GLY A 10 -7.23 -14.49 10.64
CA GLY A 10 -5.93 -15.08 10.39
C GLY A 10 -4.83 -14.04 10.18
N ASN A 11 -3.59 -14.51 10.09
CA ASN A 11 -2.47 -13.70 9.66
C ASN A 11 -2.26 -13.92 8.17
N PHE A 12 -1.92 -12.87 7.43
CA PHE A 12 -1.64 -12.96 6.01
C PHE A 12 -0.43 -12.12 5.63
N ILE A 13 0.24 -12.54 4.58
CA ILE A 13 1.29 -11.78 3.91
C ILE A 13 0.69 -11.27 2.61
N GLY A 14 0.91 -10.00 2.31
CA GLY A 14 0.49 -9.36 1.07
C GLY A 14 1.64 -8.69 0.37
N LEU A 15 1.51 -8.46 -0.93
CA LEU A 15 2.45 -7.67 -1.71
C LEU A 15 1.66 -6.55 -2.39
N LYS A 16 2.01 -5.30 -2.09
CA LYS A 16 1.44 -4.12 -2.74
C LYS A 16 2.41 -3.69 -3.84
N ILE A 17 1.94 -3.73 -5.08
CA ILE A 17 2.64 -3.16 -6.24
C ILE A 17 1.79 -1.99 -6.71
N SER A 18 2.36 -0.79 -6.76
CA SER A 18 1.68 0.40 -7.26
C SER A 18 2.55 1.10 -8.29
N TYR A 19 1.97 1.36 -9.46
CA TYR A 19 2.57 2.20 -10.50
C TYR A 19 1.74 3.48 -10.59
N ASN A 20 2.38 4.62 -10.34
CA ASN A 20 1.74 5.93 -10.51
C ASN A 20 2.36 6.56 -11.75
N SER A 21 1.51 6.77 -12.77
CA SER A 21 1.93 7.39 -14.03
C SER A 21 1.49 8.85 -14.12
N ASP A 22 2.35 9.68 -14.68
CA ASP A 22 2.09 11.09 -14.99
C ASP A 22 1.16 11.29 -16.20
N TRP A 23 0.83 10.22 -16.94
CA TRP A 23 0.09 10.30 -18.20
C TRP A 23 -1.28 11.01 -18.08
N PHE A 24 -1.85 11.09 -16.88
CA PHE A 24 -3.12 11.77 -16.61
C PHE A 24 -3.05 12.79 -15.45
N SER A 25 -1.94 13.52 -15.34
CA SER A 25 -1.83 14.66 -14.41
C SER A 25 -2.48 15.92 -15.02
N ILE A 26 -3.66 16.31 -14.52
CA ILE A 26 -4.27 17.62 -14.83
C ILE A 26 -3.68 18.64 -13.85
N SER A 27 -2.51 19.20 -14.15
CA SER A 27 -1.94 20.31 -13.37
C SER A 27 -2.54 21.64 -13.85
N SER A 28 -3.29 22.30 -12.96
CA SER A 28 -3.77 23.66 -13.17
C SER A 28 -2.70 24.64 -12.67
N GLY A 29 -1.71 24.93 -13.51
CA GLY A 29 -0.68 25.95 -13.23
C GLY A 29 0.73 25.37 -13.07
N ASP A 30 1.67 25.97 -13.83
CA ASP A 30 3.13 25.85 -13.81
C ASP A 30 3.74 24.50 -13.39
N ASP A 31 3.99 23.65 -14.39
CA ASP A 31 5.11 22.69 -14.48
C ASP A 31 5.38 21.74 -13.29
N ILE A 32 4.37 21.39 -12.49
CA ILE A 32 4.50 20.28 -11.52
C ILE A 32 4.32 18.96 -12.28
N ARG A 33 5.41 18.45 -12.86
CA ARG A 33 5.47 17.10 -13.44
C ARG A 33 5.61 16.07 -12.32
N VAL A 34 4.65 15.17 -12.17
CA VAL A 34 4.72 14.11 -11.16
C VAL A 34 5.48 12.95 -11.78
N ALA A 35 6.75 12.78 -11.42
CA ALA A 35 7.55 11.71 -12.01
C ALA A 35 6.93 10.32 -11.80
N ASP A 36 6.87 9.55 -12.89
CA ASP A 36 6.49 8.15 -12.87
C ASP A 36 7.24 7.39 -11.78
N ASN A 37 6.52 6.57 -11.03
CA ASN A 37 7.13 5.78 -9.97
C ASN A 37 6.47 4.43 -9.80
N ILE A 38 7.27 3.46 -9.38
CA ILE A 38 6.83 2.13 -9.02
C ILE A 38 7.18 1.87 -7.55
N ALA A 39 6.24 1.35 -6.77
CA ALA A 39 6.49 0.94 -5.40
C ALA A 39 6.16 -0.55 -5.24
N ILE A 40 7.05 -1.25 -4.54
CA ILE A 40 6.90 -2.66 -4.18
C ILE A 40 7.02 -2.74 -2.66
N ILE A 41 5.91 -3.06 -2.00
CA ILE A 41 5.81 -3.05 -0.55
C ILE A 41 5.26 -4.40 -0.08
N PRO A 42 6.12 -5.33 0.39
CA PRO A 42 5.67 -6.50 1.10
C PRO A 42 5.04 -6.09 2.44
N LYS A 43 3.97 -6.78 2.83
CA LYS A 43 3.15 -6.44 3.99
C LYS A 43 2.84 -7.66 4.82
N TRP A 44 2.89 -7.51 6.13
CA TRP A 44 2.36 -8.48 7.08
C TRP A 44 1.18 -7.88 7.81
N ALA A 45 0.07 -8.61 7.85
CA ALA A 45 -1.15 -8.13 8.46
C ALA A 45 -1.88 -9.24 9.20
N MET A 46 -2.72 -8.81 10.13
CA MET A 46 -3.63 -9.66 10.89
C MET A 46 -5.06 -9.18 10.71
N LYS A 47 -5.96 -10.12 10.47
CA LYS A 47 -7.40 -9.93 10.47
C LYS A 47 -8.01 -10.72 11.61
N ARG A 48 -8.93 -10.12 12.36
CA ARG A 48 -9.59 -10.74 13.51
C ARG A 48 -11.04 -10.29 13.57
N THR A 49 -11.92 -11.20 13.97
CA THR A 49 -13.34 -10.94 14.16
C THR A 49 -13.67 -11.03 15.64
N LEU A 50 -14.20 -9.94 16.23
CA LEU A 50 -14.79 -9.96 17.57
C LEU A 50 -16.26 -10.37 17.44
N GLY A 51 -16.60 -11.50 18.06
CA GLY A 51 -17.95 -12.06 18.00
C GLY A 51 -18.36 -12.42 16.58
N GLU A 52 -19.63 -12.10 16.25
CA GLU A 52 -20.22 -12.43 14.94
C GLU A 52 -20.37 -11.23 14.02
N HIS A 53 -20.08 -10.00 14.45
CA HIS A 53 -20.38 -8.81 13.65
C HIS A 53 -19.16 -7.94 13.37
N PHE A 54 -18.25 -7.78 14.32
CA PHE A 54 -17.16 -6.81 14.19
C PHE A 54 -15.87 -7.47 13.70
N THR A 55 -15.26 -6.91 12.67
CA THR A 55 -13.98 -7.33 12.11
C THR A 55 -12.99 -6.18 12.12
N TYR A 56 -11.76 -6.42 12.56
CA TYR A 56 -10.67 -5.47 12.42
C TYR A 56 -9.48 -6.11 11.70
N GLU A 57 -8.75 -5.29 10.98
CA GLU A 57 -7.52 -5.66 10.30
C GLU A 57 -6.46 -4.61 10.57
N ALA A 58 -5.27 -5.05 10.97
CA ALA A 58 -4.12 -4.19 11.15
C ALA A 58 -2.95 -4.77 10.37
N GLY A 59 -2.20 -3.92 9.68
CA GLY A 59 -1.07 -4.35 8.88
C GLY A 59 0.04 -3.31 8.84
N ILE A 60 1.24 -3.84 8.65
CA ILE A 60 2.46 -3.07 8.44
C ILE A 60 3.18 -3.64 7.23
N GLY A 61 3.69 -2.76 6.38
CA GLY A 61 4.51 -3.08 5.24
C GLY A 61 5.69 -2.12 5.17
N PHE A 62 6.82 -2.64 4.71
CA PHE A 62 8.01 -1.87 4.47
C PHE A 62 8.61 -2.32 3.15
N GLY A 63 8.89 -1.37 2.27
CA GLY A 63 9.34 -1.64 0.92
C GLY A 63 10.09 -0.49 0.31
N TYR A 64 10.15 -0.49 -1.01
CA TYR A 64 10.93 0.47 -1.77
C TYR A 64 10.08 1.06 -2.89
N ARG A 65 10.24 2.36 -3.09
CA ARG A 65 9.63 3.12 -4.17
C ARG A 65 10.75 3.66 -5.06
N TYR A 66 10.65 3.40 -6.35
CA TYR A 66 11.60 3.87 -7.34
C TYR A 66 10.94 4.91 -8.24
N TYR A 67 11.59 6.07 -8.38
CA TYR A 67 11.16 7.18 -9.21
C TYR A 67 11.97 7.19 -10.51
N PHE A 68 11.27 7.18 -11.64
CA PHE A 68 11.87 7.29 -12.97
C PHE A 68 12.10 8.76 -13.31
N LEU A 69 13.12 9.38 -12.69
CA LEU A 69 13.43 10.81 -12.87
C LEU A 69 14.30 11.07 -14.11
N LYS A 70 15.12 10.11 -14.55
CA LYS A 70 16.00 10.27 -15.72
C LYS A 70 15.25 10.66 -16.99
N GLN A 71 14.03 10.14 -17.18
CA GLN A 71 13.21 10.44 -18.36
C GLN A 71 12.67 11.87 -18.37
N TYR A 72 12.75 12.60 -17.25
CA TYR A 72 12.34 14.00 -17.11
C TYR A 72 13.51 14.99 -17.08
N GLY A 73 14.75 14.54 -17.34
CA GLY A 73 15.94 15.40 -17.41
C GLY A 73 16.79 15.48 -16.14
N PHE A 74 16.49 14.66 -15.13
CA PHE A 74 17.34 14.52 -13.93
C PHE A 74 18.55 13.62 -14.20
N VAL A 75 19.64 13.86 -13.47
CA VAL A 75 20.93 13.14 -13.64
C VAL A 75 20.79 11.66 -13.28
N GLU A 76 20.00 11.34 -12.24
CA GLU A 76 19.80 9.97 -11.76
C GLU A 76 18.34 9.68 -11.40
N ASN A 77 18.00 8.38 -11.38
CA ASN A 77 16.74 7.92 -10.83
C ASN A 77 16.90 7.85 -9.32
N ASP A 78 15.87 8.24 -8.59
CA ASP A 78 15.87 8.22 -7.13
C ASP A 78 15.02 7.06 -6.63
N GLY A 79 15.30 6.61 -5.41
CA GLY A 79 14.40 5.67 -4.78
C GLY A 79 14.47 5.73 -3.27
N GLU A 80 13.30 5.51 -2.69
CA GLU A 80 12.94 5.88 -1.34
C GLU A 80 12.40 4.67 -0.59
N ALA A 81 12.73 4.56 0.68
CA ALA A 81 12.11 3.59 1.57
C ALA A 81 10.64 3.97 1.81
N ALA A 82 9.72 3.01 1.64
CA ALA A 82 8.29 3.23 1.79
C ALA A 82 7.74 2.41 2.96
N LEU A 83 7.05 3.09 3.88
CA LEU A 83 6.31 2.48 4.99
C LEU A 83 4.80 2.50 4.68
N ASP A 84 4.13 1.35 4.81
CA ASP A 84 2.68 1.20 4.63
C ASP A 84 2.09 0.73 5.97
N LEU A 85 1.30 1.57 6.63
CA LEU A 85 0.58 1.24 7.85
C LEU A 85 -0.92 1.30 7.54
N HIS A 86 -1.67 0.28 7.96
CA HIS A 86 -3.13 0.30 7.80
C HIS A 86 -3.85 -0.29 9.01
N ILE A 87 -4.99 0.34 9.32
CA ILE A 87 -5.99 -0.18 10.26
C ILE A 87 -7.35 -0.07 9.55
N ARG A 88 -8.11 -1.16 9.55
CA ARG A 88 -9.44 -1.25 8.92
C ARG A 88 -10.41 -1.86 9.90
N PHE A 89 -11.64 -1.38 9.86
CA PHE A 89 -12.77 -1.90 10.64
C PHE A 89 -13.91 -2.24 9.69
N GLY A 90 -14.62 -3.33 10.00
CA GLY A 90 -15.77 -3.79 9.23
C GLY A 90 -16.85 -4.32 10.16
N TYR A 91 -18.10 -4.08 9.79
CA TYR A 91 -19.27 -4.62 10.46
C TYR A 91 -20.02 -5.51 9.48
N THR A 92 -20.37 -6.73 9.88
CA THR A 92 -21.25 -7.61 9.13
C THR A 92 -22.61 -7.65 9.84
N PHE A 93 -23.68 -7.37 9.11
CA PHE A 93 -25.05 -7.46 9.60
C PHE A 93 -25.48 -8.93 9.73
#